data_AF-A0A9E1ZUQ5-F1
#
_entry.id   AF-A0A9E1ZUQ5-F1
#
_cell.length_a   1.000
_cell.length_b   1.000
_cell.length_c   1.000
_cell.angle_alpha   90.00
_cell.angle_beta   90.00
_cell.angle_gamma   90.00
#
_symmetry.space_group_name_H-M   'P 1'
#
loop_
_entity.id
_entity.type
_entity.pdbx_description
1 polymer ?
#
loop_
_entity_poly.entity_id
_entity_poly.type
_entity_poly.pdbx_seq_one_letter_code
_entity_poly.pdbx_strand_id
1 'polypeptide(L)'
;MAQKHITINDVSPRATFVADGVIKIYEFSFPVFSGADVKVYLDDSLQSSGFTVVVNKAPTVGGSVTFTIAPTADSAITLVRNLPIQRLSDFQESGEFRAKIINDELDYLTALVQQVDDDASRSIGLSPSDPDASLLLPVVSARLDKALVFDANGNVGVSAEAYSTILQRATDSEAAAASAETIEAAALASATAAGAAETAAAAAAAAAQVVVSQLDGEAIADDDGDTSWETERGTDDDTLRGKAGGTDVIEAGATEVKSLVPFDVTGTIVASGNITSSGVLSGASVSTAGSGTAG
;
A
#
# COMPACT_ATOMS: atom_id res chain seq x y z
N MET A 1 -8.68 -18.86 -76.54
CA MET A 1 -8.80 -17.87 -75.45
C MET A 1 -7.96 -18.37 -74.30
N ALA A 2 -6.92 -17.63 -73.88
CA ALA A 2 -6.15 -18.00 -72.69
C ALA A 2 -7.10 -18.07 -71.48
N GLN A 3 -7.10 -19.21 -70.78
CA GLN A 3 -8.02 -19.44 -69.68
C GLN A 3 -7.59 -18.63 -68.45
N LYS A 4 -8.54 -17.95 -67.85
CA LYS A 4 -8.36 -16.94 -66.79
C LYS A 4 -8.05 -17.66 -65.46
N HIS A 5 -6.79 -17.65 -65.01
CA HIS A 5 -6.35 -18.15 -63.71
C HIS A 5 -6.16 -16.99 -62.72
N ILE A 6 -6.04 -17.28 -61.42
CA ILE A 6 -5.85 -16.27 -60.38
C ILE A 6 -4.38 -15.82 -60.43
N THR A 7 -4.11 -14.52 -60.35
CA THR A 7 -2.72 -14.06 -60.20
C THR A 7 -2.44 -13.76 -58.74
N ILE A 8 -1.41 -14.40 -58.18
CA ILE A 8 -1.00 -14.20 -56.79
C ILE A 8 -0.08 -12.97 -56.73
N ASN A 9 -0.65 -11.83 -56.36
CA ASN A 9 0.11 -10.61 -56.09
C ASN A 9 0.69 -10.63 -54.67
N ASP A 10 1.65 -9.74 -54.41
CA ASP A 10 2.18 -9.50 -53.07
C ASP A 10 1.13 -8.78 -52.21
N VAL A 11 0.35 -9.57 -51.46
CA VAL A 11 -0.70 -9.10 -50.56
C VAL A 11 -0.68 -9.93 -49.28
N SER A 12 -0.90 -9.29 -48.14
CA SER A 12 -1.02 -9.99 -46.87
C SER A 12 -2.19 -10.99 -46.92
N PRO A 13 -2.03 -12.23 -46.45
CA PRO A 13 -3.08 -13.26 -46.41
C PRO A 13 -4.15 -13.00 -45.34
N ARG A 14 -4.33 -11.73 -44.94
CA ARG A 14 -5.15 -11.32 -43.81
C ARG A 14 -5.80 -9.97 -44.10
N ALA A 15 -7.00 -9.77 -43.56
CA ALA A 15 -7.66 -8.48 -43.51
C ALA A 15 -8.28 -8.29 -42.12
N THR A 16 -8.08 -7.11 -41.53
CA THR A 16 -8.64 -6.74 -40.23
C THR A 16 -9.60 -5.56 -40.37
N PHE A 17 -10.69 -5.60 -39.60
CA PHE A 17 -11.72 -4.57 -39.58
C PHE A 17 -12.15 -4.30 -38.14
N VAL A 18 -12.68 -3.10 -37.90
CA VAL A 18 -13.40 -2.76 -36.68
C VAL A 18 -14.86 -2.61 -37.05
N ALA A 19 -15.74 -3.31 -36.34
CA ALA A 19 -17.16 -3.30 -36.59
C ALA A 19 -17.82 -2.00 -36.07
N ASP A 20 -18.84 -1.52 -36.78
CA ASP A 20 -19.62 -0.33 -36.42
C ASP A 20 -20.99 -0.70 -35.80
N GLY A 21 -21.30 -1.99 -35.65
CA GLY A 21 -22.60 -2.48 -35.18
C GLY A 21 -23.68 -2.57 -36.26
N VAL A 22 -23.40 -2.18 -37.51
CA VAL A 22 -24.40 -2.06 -38.59
C VAL A 22 -23.99 -2.81 -39.85
N ILE A 23 -22.74 -2.63 -40.30
CA ILE A 23 -22.20 -3.28 -41.49
C ILE A 23 -22.08 -4.78 -41.26
N LYS A 24 -22.49 -5.55 -42.26
CA LYS A 24 -22.46 -7.02 -42.24
C LYS A 24 -21.47 -7.63 -43.22
N ILE A 25 -21.01 -6.85 -44.20
CA ILE A 25 -20.23 -7.34 -45.33
C ILE A 25 -18.82 -6.77 -45.21
N TYR A 26 -17.85 -7.68 -45.19
CA TYR A 26 -16.43 -7.35 -45.09
C TYR A 26 -15.70 -8.03 -46.24
N GLU A 27 -15.06 -7.23 -47.09
CA GLU A 27 -14.38 -7.70 -48.30
C GLU A 27 -12.91 -8.00 -48.01
N PHE A 28 -12.37 -9.07 -48.59
CA PHE A 28 -10.95 -9.38 -48.53
C PHE A 28 -10.37 -9.45 -49.94
N SER A 29 -9.10 -9.07 -50.08
CA SER A 29 -8.39 -8.98 -51.37
C SER A 29 -7.33 -10.06 -51.58
N PHE A 30 -7.09 -10.92 -50.59
CA PHE A 30 -6.11 -12.00 -50.71
C PHE A 30 -6.67 -13.22 -51.48
N PRO A 31 -5.83 -13.94 -52.23
CA PRO A 31 -6.27 -15.09 -53.04
C PRO A 31 -6.61 -16.30 -52.16
N VAL A 32 -7.79 -16.88 -52.41
CA VAL A 32 -8.27 -18.13 -51.83
C VAL A 32 -8.91 -18.98 -52.93
N PHE A 33 -8.98 -20.30 -52.74
CA PHE A 33 -9.44 -21.25 -53.76
C PHE A 33 -10.83 -21.80 -53.46
N SER A 34 -11.24 -21.74 -52.19
CA SER A 34 -12.56 -22.11 -51.71
C SER A 34 -13.00 -21.22 -50.54
N GLY A 35 -14.31 -21.18 -50.26
CA GLY A 35 -14.82 -20.47 -49.08
C GLY A 35 -14.36 -21.10 -47.76
N ALA A 36 -13.94 -22.37 -47.77
CA ALA A 36 -13.42 -23.07 -46.58
C ALA A 36 -11.98 -22.65 -46.23
N ASP A 37 -11.29 -21.98 -47.17
CA ASP A 37 -9.91 -21.51 -46.99
C ASP A 37 -9.86 -20.19 -46.22
N VAL A 38 -11.00 -19.63 -45.80
CA VAL A 38 -11.08 -18.40 -45.01
C VAL A 38 -11.47 -18.74 -43.57
N LYS A 39 -10.65 -18.32 -42.62
CA LYS A 39 -10.99 -18.31 -41.19
C LYS A 39 -11.45 -16.92 -40.79
N VAL A 40 -12.50 -16.88 -39.99
CA VAL A 40 -13.13 -15.65 -39.51
C VAL A 40 -13.02 -15.63 -37.99
N TYR A 41 -12.42 -14.58 -37.45
CA TYR A 41 -12.29 -14.34 -36.02
C TYR A 41 -13.07 -13.09 -35.65
N LEU A 42 -13.71 -13.13 -34.50
CA LEU A 42 -14.33 -11.99 -33.84
C LEU A 42 -13.76 -11.89 -32.43
N ASP A 43 -13.10 -10.78 -32.10
CA ASP A 43 -12.43 -10.57 -30.81
C ASP A 43 -11.57 -11.79 -30.41
N ASP A 44 -10.68 -12.19 -31.33
CA ASP A 44 -9.79 -13.36 -31.25
C ASP A 44 -10.46 -14.74 -31.16
N SER A 45 -11.78 -14.80 -31.17
CA SER A 45 -12.55 -16.04 -31.14
C SER A 45 -12.87 -16.53 -32.55
N LEU A 46 -12.41 -17.73 -32.89
CA LEU A 46 -12.70 -18.39 -34.16
C LEU A 46 -14.20 -18.66 -34.30
N GLN A 47 -14.80 -18.15 -35.37
CA GLN A 47 -16.19 -18.38 -35.71
C GLN A 47 -16.33 -19.64 -36.57
N SER A 48 -17.23 -20.54 -36.17
CA SER A 48 -17.57 -21.76 -36.92
C SER A 48 -18.86 -21.64 -37.73
N SER A 49 -19.69 -20.63 -37.42
CA SER A 49 -20.98 -20.37 -38.06
C SER A 49 -21.36 -18.89 -37.91
N GLY A 50 -22.53 -18.50 -38.43
CA GLY A 50 -23.03 -17.12 -38.33
C GLY A 50 -22.55 -16.17 -39.43
N PHE A 51 -21.78 -16.67 -40.39
CA PHE A 51 -21.32 -15.94 -41.56
C PHE A 51 -21.38 -16.81 -42.82
N THR A 52 -21.32 -16.18 -43.99
CA THR A 52 -21.17 -16.83 -45.29
C THR A 52 -19.98 -16.22 -46.01
N VAL A 53 -19.16 -17.06 -46.63
CA VAL A 53 -18.00 -16.65 -47.44
C VAL A 53 -18.35 -16.76 -48.92
N VAL A 54 -18.21 -15.67 -49.66
CA VAL A 54 -18.33 -15.63 -51.12
C VAL A 54 -16.95 -15.35 -51.70
N VAL A 55 -16.44 -16.27 -52.50
CA VAL A 55 -15.15 -16.11 -53.19
C VAL A 55 -15.39 -15.63 -54.61
N ASN A 56 -14.62 -14.64 -55.04
CA ASN A 56 -14.67 -14.14 -56.41
C ASN A 56 -14.20 -15.22 -57.39
N LYS A 57 -14.84 -15.29 -58.57
CA LYS A 57 -14.41 -16.25 -59.61
C LYS A 57 -13.11 -15.78 -60.25
N ALA A 58 -12.22 -16.73 -60.54
CA ALA A 58 -10.97 -16.49 -61.26
C ALA A 58 -11.22 -15.63 -62.52
N PRO A 59 -10.38 -14.61 -62.74
CA PRO A 59 -9.10 -14.30 -62.08
C PRO A 59 -9.26 -13.28 -60.96
N THR A 60 -10.48 -12.84 -60.68
CA THR A 60 -10.71 -11.79 -59.71
C THR A 60 -10.37 -12.38 -58.34
N VAL A 61 -9.38 -11.79 -57.70
CA VAL A 61 -8.87 -12.21 -56.40
C VAL A 61 -9.84 -11.76 -55.30
N GLY A 62 -9.84 -12.47 -54.16
CA GLY A 62 -10.56 -12.05 -52.98
C GLY A 62 -12.01 -12.52 -52.92
N GLY A 63 -12.81 -11.81 -52.14
CA GLY A 63 -14.19 -12.18 -51.88
C GLY A 63 -14.77 -11.34 -50.74
N SER A 64 -15.87 -11.82 -50.17
CA SER A 64 -16.50 -11.18 -49.02
C SER A 64 -16.96 -12.19 -47.99
N VAL A 65 -16.95 -11.76 -46.74
CA VAL A 65 -17.56 -12.43 -45.61
C VAL A 65 -18.79 -11.62 -45.22
N THR A 66 -19.96 -12.25 -45.24
CA THR A 66 -21.23 -11.64 -44.84
C THR A 66 -21.70 -12.28 -43.55
N PHE A 67 -21.80 -11.50 -42.48
CA PHE A 67 -22.35 -11.95 -41.20
C PHE A 67 -23.89 -11.96 -41.24
N THR A 68 -24.49 -12.94 -40.56
CA THR A 68 -25.95 -13.06 -40.43
C THR A 68 -26.49 -11.93 -39.54
N ILE A 69 -25.81 -11.70 -38.42
CA ILE A 69 -26.04 -10.61 -37.47
C ILE A 69 -24.83 -9.69 -37.56
N ALA A 70 -25.05 -8.37 -37.59
CA ALA A 70 -23.93 -7.42 -37.62
C ALA A 70 -23.09 -7.61 -36.35
N PRO A 71 -21.75 -7.75 -36.46
CA PRO A 71 -20.88 -7.79 -35.29
C PRO A 71 -21.06 -6.53 -34.45
N THR A 72 -20.93 -6.66 -33.12
CA THR A 72 -21.10 -5.55 -32.18
C THR A 72 -20.12 -4.41 -32.49
N ALA A 73 -20.54 -3.17 -32.23
CA ALA A 73 -19.66 -2.01 -32.41
C ALA A 73 -18.36 -2.20 -31.60
N ASP A 74 -17.25 -1.76 -32.18
CA ASP A 74 -15.88 -1.87 -31.67
C ASP A 74 -15.30 -3.30 -31.63
N SER A 75 -16.04 -4.34 -32.03
CA SER A 75 -15.47 -5.69 -32.17
C SER A 75 -14.45 -5.76 -33.31
N ALA A 76 -13.33 -6.43 -33.04
CA ALA A 76 -12.28 -6.69 -34.02
C ALA A 76 -12.65 -7.91 -34.88
N ILE A 77 -12.74 -7.71 -36.19
CA ILE A 77 -12.95 -8.79 -37.16
C ILE A 77 -11.63 -9.07 -37.85
N THR A 78 -11.21 -10.34 -37.84
CA THR A 78 -10.01 -10.76 -38.57
C THR A 78 -10.37 -11.89 -39.54
N LEU A 79 -10.13 -11.64 -40.82
CA LEU A 79 -10.25 -12.61 -41.90
C LEU A 79 -8.85 -13.10 -42.26
N VAL A 80 -8.65 -14.42 -42.35
CA VAL A 80 -7.33 -15.02 -42.58
C VAL A 80 -7.45 -16.14 -43.60
N ARG A 81 -6.50 -16.20 -44.54
CA ARG A 81 -6.32 -17.38 -45.38
C ARG A 81 -5.72 -18.54 -44.57
N ASN A 82 -6.32 -19.71 -44.71
CA ASN A 82 -5.83 -20.95 -44.11
C ASN A 82 -5.96 -22.09 -45.13
N LEU A 83 -4.94 -22.23 -45.96
CA LEU A 83 -4.81 -23.29 -46.94
C LEU A 83 -4.24 -24.57 -46.30
N PRO A 84 -4.79 -25.76 -46.60
CA PRO A 84 -4.17 -27.02 -46.21
C PRO A 84 -2.85 -27.22 -46.96
N ILE A 85 -1.78 -27.59 -46.25
CA ILE A 85 -0.49 -27.92 -46.86
C ILE A 85 -0.59 -29.32 -47.50
N GLN A 86 -1.04 -29.37 -48.74
CA GLN A 86 -1.21 -30.58 -49.54
C GLN A 86 -1.08 -30.28 -51.03
N ARG A 87 -0.81 -31.30 -51.83
CA ARG A 87 -0.88 -31.24 -53.29
C ARG A 87 -2.12 -31.98 -53.79
N LEU A 88 -2.82 -31.39 -54.76
CA LEU A 88 -4.07 -31.94 -55.30
C LEU A 88 -3.90 -32.60 -56.67
N SER A 89 -2.97 -32.13 -57.50
CA SER A 89 -2.69 -32.74 -58.81
C SER A 89 -1.45 -33.61 -58.84
N ASP A 90 -1.54 -34.63 -59.69
CA ASP A 90 -0.44 -35.54 -60.04
C ASP A 90 -0.20 -35.51 -61.55
N PHE A 91 1.03 -35.19 -61.95
CA PHE A 91 1.43 -35.08 -63.36
C PHE A 91 1.92 -36.43 -63.85
N GLN A 92 1.19 -37.02 -64.80
CA GLN A 92 1.55 -38.30 -65.38
C GLN A 92 2.73 -38.16 -66.34
N GLU A 93 3.68 -39.10 -66.24
CA GLU A 93 4.78 -39.20 -67.20
C GLU A 93 4.22 -39.49 -68.60
N SER A 94 4.74 -38.79 -69.61
CA SER A 94 4.24 -38.84 -71.00
C SER A 94 2.78 -38.41 -71.19
N GLY A 95 2.15 -37.84 -70.16
CA GLY A 95 0.81 -37.24 -70.23
C GLY A 95 0.81 -35.85 -70.88
N GLU A 96 -0.38 -35.34 -71.18
CA GLU A 96 -0.55 -33.99 -71.71
C GLU A 96 -0.16 -32.93 -70.65
N PHE A 97 0.79 -32.05 -70.98
CA PHE A 97 1.20 -30.95 -70.11
C PHE A 97 0.19 -29.80 -70.17
N ARG A 98 -0.82 -29.86 -69.29
CA ARG A 98 -1.90 -28.86 -69.23
C ARG A 98 -1.44 -27.62 -68.48
N ALA A 99 -1.13 -26.56 -69.22
CA ALA A 99 -0.72 -25.27 -68.67
C ALA A 99 -1.67 -24.74 -67.58
N LYS A 100 -2.98 -25.01 -67.69
CA LYS A 100 -3.96 -24.65 -66.67
C LYS A 100 -3.66 -25.28 -65.31
N ILE A 101 -3.44 -26.59 -65.26
CA ILE A 101 -3.22 -27.33 -64.02
C ILE A 101 -1.92 -26.88 -63.37
N ILE A 102 -0.89 -26.65 -64.19
CA ILE A 102 0.40 -26.14 -63.72
C ILE A 102 0.26 -24.73 -63.13
N ASN A 103 -0.45 -23.82 -63.81
CA ASN A 103 -0.68 -22.49 -63.27
C ASN A 103 -1.47 -22.54 -61.96
N ASP A 104 -2.55 -23.33 -61.90
CA ASP A 104 -3.35 -23.47 -60.67
C ASP A 104 -2.51 -24.00 -59.49
N GLU A 105 -1.61 -24.96 -59.74
CA GLU A 105 -0.70 -25.49 -58.70
C GLU A 105 0.38 -24.50 -58.28
N LEU A 106 0.96 -23.76 -59.24
CA LEU A 106 1.93 -22.71 -58.94
C LEU A 106 1.28 -21.59 -58.13
N ASP A 107 0.06 -21.17 -58.50
CA ASP A 107 -0.72 -20.17 -57.78
C ASP A 107 -1.01 -20.66 -56.34
N TYR A 108 -1.40 -21.93 -56.18
CA TYR A 108 -1.64 -22.53 -54.86
C TYR A 108 -0.38 -22.57 -53.99
N LEU A 109 0.76 -22.98 -54.57
CA LEU A 109 2.04 -23.00 -53.86
C LEU A 109 2.53 -21.60 -53.48
N THR A 110 2.39 -20.61 -54.36
CA THR A 110 2.75 -19.22 -54.03
C THR A 110 1.87 -18.67 -52.90
N ALA A 111 0.57 -18.98 -52.91
CA ALA A 111 -0.32 -18.61 -51.81
C ALA A 111 0.05 -19.31 -50.48
N LEU A 112 0.45 -20.58 -50.53
CA LEU A 112 0.97 -21.28 -49.35
C LEU A 112 2.25 -20.65 -48.81
N VAL A 113 3.22 -20.30 -49.68
CA VAL A 113 4.47 -19.65 -49.26
C VAL A 113 4.21 -18.30 -48.59
N GLN A 114 3.35 -17.46 -49.16
CA GLN A 114 2.93 -16.21 -48.54
C GLN A 114 2.23 -16.41 -47.18
N GLN A 115 1.46 -17.49 -47.03
CA GLN A 115 0.82 -17.80 -45.75
C GLN A 115 1.85 -18.22 -44.70
N VAL A 116 2.81 -19.07 -45.07
CA VAL A 116 3.91 -19.48 -44.19
C VAL A 116 4.76 -18.28 -43.78
N ASP A 117 4.99 -17.32 -44.68
CA ASP A 117 5.69 -16.08 -44.38
C ASP A 117 4.93 -15.20 -43.35
N ASP A 118 3.61 -15.03 -43.50
CA ASP A 118 2.77 -14.33 -42.51
C ASP A 118 2.81 -15.04 -41.14
N ASP A 119 2.70 -16.36 -41.12
CA ASP A 119 2.77 -17.16 -39.89
C ASP A 119 4.16 -17.07 -39.22
N ALA A 120 5.23 -17.10 -40.02
CA ALA A 120 6.61 -16.96 -39.54
C ALA A 120 6.88 -15.55 -39.00
N SER A 121 6.38 -14.50 -39.66
CA SER A 121 6.52 -13.10 -39.21
C SER A 121 5.88 -12.83 -37.85
N ARG A 122 4.89 -13.66 -37.47
CA ARG A 122 4.17 -13.59 -36.19
C ARG A 122 4.72 -14.56 -35.14
N SER A 123 5.76 -15.29 -35.47
CA SER A 123 6.45 -16.21 -34.56
C SER A 123 7.63 -15.52 -33.89
N ILE A 124 8.16 -16.13 -32.81
CA ILE A 124 9.42 -15.68 -32.21
C ILE A 124 10.55 -16.07 -33.18
N GLY A 125 11.29 -15.08 -33.69
CA GLY A 125 12.40 -15.27 -34.61
C GLY A 125 13.65 -14.54 -34.14
N LEU A 126 14.81 -14.96 -34.66
CA LEU A 126 16.09 -14.29 -34.46
C LEU A 126 16.21 -13.09 -35.40
N SER A 127 16.98 -12.08 -34.99
CA SER A 127 17.37 -11.01 -35.91
C SER A 127 18.24 -11.58 -37.03
N PRO A 128 18.16 -11.06 -38.27
CA PRO A 128 19.03 -11.52 -39.36
C PRO A 128 20.54 -11.37 -39.08
N SER A 129 20.91 -10.53 -38.11
CA SER A 129 22.29 -10.31 -37.69
C SER A 129 22.74 -11.20 -36.52
N ASP A 130 21.82 -11.93 -35.89
CA ASP A 130 22.14 -12.72 -34.71
C ASP A 130 22.94 -13.98 -35.09
N PRO A 131 23.87 -14.43 -34.23
CA PRO A 131 24.48 -15.75 -34.38
C PRO A 131 23.42 -16.85 -34.18
N ASP A 132 23.73 -18.06 -34.65
CA ASP A 132 22.85 -19.21 -34.46
C ASP A 132 22.55 -19.45 -32.97
N ALA A 133 21.25 -19.54 -32.62
CA ALA A 133 20.78 -19.85 -31.27
C ALA A 133 19.71 -20.95 -31.30
N SER A 134 19.64 -21.75 -30.23
CA SER A 134 18.60 -22.78 -30.08
C SER A 134 17.30 -22.15 -29.59
N LEU A 135 16.26 -22.19 -30.43
CA LEU A 135 14.91 -21.73 -30.10
C LEU A 135 13.96 -22.87 -29.70
N LEU A 136 14.48 -24.08 -29.50
CA LEU A 136 13.66 -25.25 -29.20
C LEU A 136 13.10 -25.16 -27.77
N LEU A 137 11.78 -25.09 -27.66
CA LEU A 137 11.12 -25.09 -26.35
C LEU A 137 11.35 -26.43 -25.62
N PRO A 138 11.68 -26.39 -24.31
CA PRO A 138 11.75 -27.59 -23.48
C PRO A 138 10.42 -28.36 -23.45
N VAL A 139 10.49 -29.64 -23.10
CA VAL A 139 9.30 -30.51 -22.93
C VAL A 139 8.29 -29.90 -21.96
N VAL A 140 7.01 -30.25 -22.13
CA VAL A 140 5.89 -29.69 -21.34
C VAL A 140 6.18 -29.73 -19.84
N SER A 141 6.65 -30.86 -19.32
CA SER A 141 6.94 -31.03 -17.88
C SER A 141 7.98 -30.08 -17.33
N ALA A 142 8.92 -29.61 -18.15
CA ALA A 142 9.95 -28.66 -17.73
C ALA A 142 9.47 -27.19 -17.77
N ARG A 143 8.46 -26.89 -18.59
CA ARG A 143 7.96 -25.52 -18.82
C ARG A 143 6.66 -25.17 -18.09
N LEU A 144 6.03 -26.14 -17.41
CA LEU A 144 4.81 -25.90 -16.66
C LEU A 144 5.04 -24.83 -15.58
N ASP A 145 4.20 -23.79 -15.60
CA ASP A 145 4.29 -22.63 -14.70
C ASP A 145 5.68 -21.97 -14.68
N LYS A 146 6.41 -21.97 -15.81
CA LYS A 146 7.70 -21.28 -15.97
C LYS A 146 7.57 -20.11 -16.96
N ALA A 147 8.42 -19.11 -16.77
CA ALA A 147 8.58 -18.03 -17.75
C ALA A 147 9.51 -18.47 -18.88
N LEU A 148 9.25 -17.98 -20.09
CA LEU A 148 10.18 -18.06 -21.21
C LEU A 148 11.36 -17.11 -20.93
N VAL A 149 12.59 -17.60 -21.03
CA VAL A 149 13.80 -16.81 -20.78
C VAL A 149 14.85 -17.10 -21.84
N PHE A 150 15.83 -16.20 -21.97
CA PHE A 150 17.01 -16.41 -22.79
C PHE A 150 18.23 -16.60 -21.88
N ASP A 151 19.08 -17.58 -22.20
CA ASP A 151 20.33 -17.80 -21.46
C ASP A 151 21.43 -16.81 -21.86
N ALA A 152 22.61 -16.93 -21.24
CA ALA A 152 23.75 -16.06 -21.52
C ALA A 152 24.28 -16.18 -22.97
N ASN A 153 23.89 -17.24 -23.68
CA ASN A 153 24.24 -17.49 -25.08
C ASN A 153 23.09 -17.12 -26.04
N GLY A 154 21.98 -16.58 -25.54
CA GLY A 154 20.80 -16.20 -26.33
C GLY A 154 19.89 -17.38 -26.70
N ASN A 155 20.12 -18.57 -26.15
CA ASN A 155 19.21 -19.70 -26.40
C ASN A 155 17.93 -19.55 -25.58
N VAL A 156 16.84 -20.02 -26.17
CA VAL A 156 15.55 -20.08 -25.47
C VAL A 156 15.59 -21.18 -24.41
N GLY A 157 15.16 -20.80 -23.22
CA GLY A 157 15.00 -21.68 -22.07
C GLY A 157 13.77 -21.31 -21.25
N VAL A 158 13.70 -21.91 -20.06
CA VAL A 158 12.64 -21.64 -19.08
C VAL A 158 13.26 -21.22 -17.76
N SER A 159 12.54 -20.39 -17.00
CA SER A 159 12.99 -19.96 -15.69
C SER A 159 13.24 -21.14 -14.74
N ALA A 160 14.24 -21.02 -13.87
CA ALA A 160 14.53 -22.04 -12.86
C ALA A 160 13.39 -22.16 -11.84
N GLU A 161 12.85 -21.03 -11.39
CA GLU A 161 11.71 -20.95 -10.46
C GLU A 161 10.38 -20.85 -11.21
N ALA A 162 9.28 -21.22 -10.54
CA ALA A 162 7.95 -21.08 -11.10
C ALA A 162 7.56 -19.60 -11.20
N TYR A 163 6.82 -19.23 -12.24
CA TYR A 163 6.37 -17.87 -12.48
C TYR A 163 5.50 -17.35 -11.32
N SER A 164 4.62 -18.21 -10.80
CA SER A 164 3.84 -17.94 -9.58
C SER A 164 4.72 -17.59 -8.36
N THR A 165 5.83 -18.29 -8.16
CA THR A 165 6.78 -18.01 -7.07
C THR A 165 7.49 -16.68 -7.27
N ILE A 166 7.87 -16.35 -8.51
CA ILE A 166 8.50 -15.07 -8.84
C ILE A 166 7.55 -13.91 -8.54
N LEU A 167 6.26 -14.03 -8.89
CA LEU A 167 5.23 -13.04 -8.55
C LEU A 167 5.07 -12.90 -7.04
N GLN A 168 5.01 -14.02 -6.31
CA GLN A 168 4.86 -13.97 -4.86
C GLN A 168 6.03 -13.25 -4.19
N ARG A 169 7.27 -13.50 -4.64
CA ARG A 169 8.46 -12.82 -4.11
C ARG A 169 8.42 -11.31 -4.35
N ALA A 170 7.86 -10.85 -5.46
CA ALA A 170 7.67 -9.42 -5.72
C ALA A 170 6.69 -8.81 -4.70
N THR A 171 5.54 -9.47 -4.48
CA THR A 171 4.56 -9.04 -3.47
C THR A 171 5.13 -9.06 -2.05
N ASP A 172 5.88 -10.10 -1.69
CA ASP A 172 6.51 -10.22 -0.37
C ASP A 172 7.56 -9.12 -0.15
N SER A 173 8.31 -8.75 -1.20
CA SER A 173 9.27 -7.64 -1.16
C SER A 173 8.59 -6.28 -0.95
N GLU A 174 7.45 -6.03 -1.62
CA GLU A 174 6.66 -4.81 -1.42
C GLU A 174 6.11 -4.74 0.02
N ALA A 175 5.59 -5.86 0.54
CA ALA A 175 5.11 -5.95 1.92
C ALA A 175 6.23 -5.76 2.96
N ALA A 176 7.42 -6.29 2.69
CA ALA A 176 8.59 -6.10 3.54
C ALA A 176 9.06 -4.64 3.56
N ALA A 177 9.04 -3.95 2.41
CA ALA A 177 9.36 -2.53 2.33
C ALA A 177 8.37 -1.67 3.12
N ALA A 178 7.07 -1.90 2.98
CA ALA A 178 6.04 -1.20 3.77
C ALA A 178 6.18 -1.45 5.29
N SER A 179 6.58 -2.67 5.67
CA SER A 179 6.86 -3.00 7.07
C SER A 179 8.07 -2.24 7.60
N ALA A 180 9.13 -2.06 6.79
CA ALA A 180 10.31 -1.29 7.16
C ALA A 180 9.98 0.19 7.37
N GLU A 181 9.18 0.81 6.50
CA GLU A 181 8.71 2.19 6.66
C GLU A 181 7.92 2.38 7.96
N THR A 182 7.05 1.41 8.29
CA THR A 182 6.26 1.44 9.54
C THR A 182 7.16 1.34 10.78
N ILE A 183 8.21 0.52 10.73
CA ILE A 183 9.19 0.38 11.82
C ILE A 183 9.99 1.68 11.99
N GLU A 184 10.41 2.32 10.89
CA GLU A 184 11.13 3.59 10.95
C GLU A 184 10.27 4.70 11.57
N ALA A 185 9.00 4.80 11.16
CA ALA A 185 8.05 5.74 11.75
C ALA A 185 7.83 5.49 13.26
N ALA A 186 7.71 4.23 13.68
CA ALA A 186 7.60 3.86 15.09
C ALA A 186 8.88 4.20 15.89
N ALA A 187 10.06 4.03 15.30
CA ALA A 187 11.33 4.38 15.93
C ALA A 187 11.46 5.91 16.15
N LEU A 188 11.07 6.72 15.15
CA LEU A 188 11.03 8.18 15.27
C LEU A 188 10.03 8.65 16.34
N ALA A 189 8.85 8.01 16.42
CA ALA A 189 7.87 8.31 17.46
C ALA A 189 8.40 7.98 18.87
N SER A 190 9.08 6.84 19.02
CA SER A 190 9.73 6.45 20.28
C SER A 190 10.85 7.41 20.69
N ALA A 191 11.71 7.82 19.75
CA ALA A 191 12.75 8.82 20.00
C ALA A 191 12.15 10.18 20.42
N THR A 192 11.07 10.60 19.77
CA THR A 192 10.33 11.83 20.13
C THR A 192 9.76 11.73 21.54
N ALA A 193 9.14 10.61 21.89
CA ALA A 193 8.60 10.36 23.23
C ALA A 193 9.70 10.37 24.32
N ALA A 194 10.88 9.79 24.01
CA ALA A 194 12.02 9.83 24.90
C ALA A 194 12.52 11.27 25.15
N GLY A 195 12.64 12.09 24.11
CA GLY A 195 13.02 13.51 24.24
C GLY A 195 11.98 14.35 25.01
N ALA A 196 10.69 14.05 24.83
CA ALA A 196 9.62 14.68 25.61
C ALA A 196 9.71 14.31 27.10
N ALA A 197 10.02 13.05 27.42
CA ALA A 197 10.21 12.59 28.79
C ALA A 197 11.43 13.24 29.46
N GLU A 198 12.54 13.40 28.74
CA GLU A 198 13.73 14.13 29.23
C GLU A 198 13.41 15.59 29.54
N THR A 199 12.69 16.27 28.64
CA THR A 199 12.25 17.67 28.83
C THR A 199 11.34 17.80 30.05
N ALA A 200 10.39 16.87 30.22
CA ALA A 200 9.48 16.86 31.37
C ALA A 200 10.24 16.63 32.69
N ALA A 201 11.23 15.73 32.71
CA ALA A 201 12.08 15.49 33.86
C ALA A 201 12.91 16.73 34.24
N ALA A 202 13.49 17.43 33.25
CA ALA A 202 14.21 18.69 33.47
C ALA A 202 13.30 19.79 34.04
N ALA A 203 12.07 19.92 33.52
CA ALA A 203 11.08 20.87 34.03
C ALA A 203 10.67 20.55 35.48
N ALA A 204 10.48 19.27 35.81
CA ALA A 204 10.17 18.84 37.18
C ALA A 204 11.33 19.13 38.15
N ALA A 205 12.58 18.91 37.74
CA ALA A 205 13.76 19.23 38.53
C ALA A 205 13.91 20.74 38.78
N ALA A 206 13.66 21.56 37.75
CA ALA A 206 13.65 23.02 37.88
C ALA A 206 12.56 23.50 38.84
N ALA A 207 11.34 22.96 38.73
CA ALA A 207 10.24 23.27 39.64
C ALA A 207 10.57 22.88 41.09
N ALA A 208 11.22 21.73 41.31
CA ALA A 208 11.67 21.32 42.64
C ALA A 208 12.70 22.29 43.24
N GLN A 209 13.65 22.81 42.43
CA GLN A 209 14.57 23.84 42.90
C GLN A 209 13.86 25.15 43.27
N VAL A 210 12.84 25.56 42.50
CA VAL A 210 12.03 26.74 42.84
C VAL A 210 11.35 26.55 44.20
N VAL A 211 10.76 25.37 44.45
CA VAL A 211 10.12 25.07 45.74
C VAL A 211 11.11 25.11 46.89
N VAL A 212 12.31 24.53 46.72
CA VAL A 212 13.38 24.61 47.73
C VAL A 212 13.77 26.07 47.97
N SER A 213 13.93 26.87 46.91
CA SER A 213 14.28 28.29 47.02
C SER A 213 13.17 29.16 47.65
N GLN A 214 11.92 28.71 47.58
CA GLN A 214 10.81 29.36 48.27
C GLN A 214 10.77 28.96 49.74
N LEU A 215 11.16 27.72 50.08
CA LEU A 215 11.28 27.29 51.47
C LEU A 215 12.54 27.86 52.17
N ASP A 216 13.58 28.22 51.42
CA ASP A 216 14.79 28.85 51.95
C ASP A 216 14.77 30.40 51.86
N GLY A 217 14.00 30.96 50.93
CA GLY A 217 13.92 32.41 50.64
C GLY A 217 12.66 33.11 51.14
N GLU A 218 11.56 32.39 51.39
CA GLU A 218 10.52 32.85 52.31
C GLU A 218 10.89 32.31 53.69
N ALA A 219 11.71 33.10 54.39
CA ALA A 219 11.37 33.38 55.75
C ALA A 219 9.85 33.47 55.84
N ILE A 220 9.25 32.75 56.79
CA ILE A 220 8.00 33.16 57.41
C ILE A 220 8.01 34.68 57.38
N ALA A 221 7.20 35.31 56.52
CA ALA A 221 7.30 36.74 56.28
C ALA A 221 7.31 37.40 57.64
N ASP A 222 8.49 37.88 58.00
CA ASP A 222 8.74 38.56 59.23
C ASP A 222 8.00 39.89 59.06
N ASP A 223 6.91 40.04 59.81
CA ASP A 223 6.05 41.21 59.83
C ASP A 223 6.75 42.41 60.52
N ASP A 224 7.95 42.22 61.11
CA ASP A 224 8.67 43.26 61.84
C ASP A 224 10.02 43.70 61.24
N GLY A 225 10.64 42.89 60.39
CA GLY A 225 11.79 43.27 59.56
C GLY A 225 13.16 43.18 60.23
N ASP A 226 13.40 42.20 61.12
CA ASP A 226 14.74 41.79 61.57
C ASP A 226 15.19 40.41 61.05
N THR A 227 16.47 40.33 60.71
CA THR A 227 17.17 39.18 60.14
C THR A 227 17.68 38.15 61.17
N SER A 228 17.08 38.07 62.36
CA SER A 228 17.52 37.12 63.40
C SER A 228 16.48 36.03 63.69
N TRP A 229 16.96 34.81 64.01
CA TRP A 229 16.09 33.68 64.33
C TRP A 229 15.48 33.90 65.72
N GLU A 230 14.21 34.29 65.77
CA GLU A 230 13.40 34.46 66.98
C GLU A 230 13.53 33.24 67.90
N THR A 231 14.17 33.42 69.06
CA THR A 231 14.21 32.39 70.11
C THR A 231 13.18 32.66 71.21
N GLU A 232 12.49 33.82 71.20
CA GLU A 232 11.46 34.20 72.18
C GLU A 232 10.33 34.98 71.52
N ARG A 233 9.11 34.43 71.48
CA ARG A 233 7.95 35.09 70.84
C ARG A 233 7.57 36.39 71.55
N GLY A 234 7.58 37.50 70.82
CA GLY A 234 7.19 38.84 71.26
C GLY A 234 5.71 39.02 71.65
N THR A 235 5.43 40.18 72.25
CA THR A 235 4.20 40.56 72.98
C THR A 235 2.94 40.80 72.15
N ASP A 236 2.98 40.57 70.85
CA ASP A 236 1.91 40.87 69.88
C ASP A 236 1.33 39.63 69.17
N ASP A 237 1.90 38.43 69.39
CA ASP A 237 1.33 37.18 68.89
C ASP A 237 0.15 36.71 69.79
N ASP A 238 -1.04 37.24 69.52
CA ASP A 238 -2.27 36.95 70.24
C ASP A 238 -3.04 35.74 69.69
N THR A 239 -2.43 34.94 68.81
CA THR A 239 -3.09 33.80 68.15
C THR A 239 -2.24 32.52 68.13
N LEU A 240 -2.23 31.77 69.24
CA LEU A 240 -1.61 30.45 69.33
C LEU A 240 -2.21 29.45 68.31
N ARG A 241 -1.45 29.11 67.26
CA ARG A 241 -1.75 28.01 66.33
C ARG A 241 -0.63 26.98 66.31
N GLY A 242 -0.63 26.08 67.29
CA GLY A 242 0.27 24.92 67.32
C GLY A 242 -0.51 23.62 67.51
N LYS A 243 -0.26 22.62 66.67
CA LYS A 243 -0.78 21.24 66.83
C LYS A 243 0.18 20.48 67.77
N ALA A 244 -0.06 20.52 69.08
CA ALA A 244 0.74 19.75 70.03
C ALA A 244 0.13 18.35 70.22
N GLY A 245 0.94 17.31 70.04
CA GLY A 245 0.60 15.94 70.42
C GLY A 245 1.56 15.47 71.51
N GLY A 246 1.07 15.35 72.74
CA GLY A 246 1.87 14.93 73.90
C GLY A 246 1.68 15.83 75.12
N THR A 247 2.25 15.43 76.27
CA THR A 247 2.29 16.21 77.52
C THR A 247 3.21 17.44 77.38
N ASP A 248 2.80 18.40 76.56
CA ASP A 248 3.48 19.68 76.42
C ASP A 248 2.93 20.68 77.44
N VAL A 249 3.84 21.37 78.13
CA VAL A 249 3.52 22.50 79.01
C VAL A 249 3.60 23.76 78.15
N ILE A 250 2.47 24.44 77.95
CA ILE A 250 2.44 25.75 77.28
C ILE A 250 2.65 26.81 78.38
N GLU A 251 3.89 27.25 78.57
CA GLU A 251 4.17 28.48 79.34
C GLU A 251 3.95 29.68 78.42
N ALA A 252 2.85 30.40 78.62
CA ALA A 252 2.60 31.68 77.97
C ALA A 252 3.14 32.81 78.84
N GLY A 253 4.28 33.38 78.46
CA GLY A 253 4.82 34.62 79.05
C GLY A 253 4.03 35.88 78.65
N ALA A 254 2.75 35.76 78.29
CA ALA A 254 1.92 36.87 77.85
C ALA A 254 1.26 37.57 79.05
N THR A 255 1.35 38.90 79.08
CA THR A 255 0.78 39.75 80.14
C THR A 255 -0.76 39.76 80.12
N GLU A 256 -1.40 39.38 79.01
CA GLU A 256 -2.86 39.26 78.87
C GLU A 256 -3.21 38.19 77.81
N VAL A 257 -4.13 37.28 78.11
CA VAL A 257 -4.66 36.30 77.14
C VAL A 257 -6.12 36.67 76.83
N LYS A 258 -6.39 37.17 75.62
CA LYS A 258 -7.71 37.75 75.28
C LYS A 258 -8.79 36.74 74.88
N SER A 259 -8.44 35.56 74.39
CA SER A 259 -9.45 34.57 73.97
C SER A 259 -8.89 33.15 73.90
N LEU A 260 -9.44 32.22 74.71
CA LEU A 260 -9.25 30.78 74.52
C LEU A 260 -10.43 30.18 73.74
N VAL A 261 -10.16 29.62 72.57
CA VAL A 261 -11.14 28.87 71.76
C VAL A 261 -11.14 27.40 72.22
N PRO A 262 -12.28 26.67 72.23
CA PRO A 262 -12.35 25.34 72.85
C PRO A 262 -11.35 24.36 72.24
N PHE A 263 -10.53 23.76 73.10
CA PHE A 263 -9.51 22.77 72.75
C PHE A 263 -9.59 21.61 73.74
N ASP A 264 -9.43 20.37 73.27
CA ASP A 264 -9.40 19.18 74.11
C ASP A 264 -7.99 19.04 74.70
N VAL A 265 -7.75 19.68 75.84
CA VAL A 265 -6.43 19.73 76.50
C VAL A 265 -6.45 18.85 77.74
N THR A 266 -5.59 17.83 77.77
CA THR A 266 -5.37 16.98 78.96
C THR A 266 -4.11 17.45 79.73
N GLY A 267 -4.05 18.73 80.08
CA GLY A 267 -2.86 19.39 80.66
C GLY A 267 -3.17 20.58 81.57
N THR A 268 -2.14 21.17 82.20
CA THR A 268 -2.27 22.34 83.10
C THR A 268 -1.87 23.61 82.37
N ILE A 269 -2.67 24.67 82.49
CA ILE A 269 -2.38 25.99 81.91
C ILE A 269 -1.98 26.94 83.04
N VAL A 270 -0.79 27.53 82.94
CA VAL A 270 -0.29 28.55 83.87
C VAL A 270 -0.25 29.88 83.14
N ALA A 271 -1.05 30.85 83.59
CA ALA A 271 -1.07 32.20 83.04
C ALA A 271 -0.58 33.21 84.09
N SER A 272 0.30 34.11 83.65
CA SER A 272 0.87 35.19 84.49
C SER A 272 -0.06 36.40 84.59
N GLY A 273 -1.06 36.51 83.71
CA GLY A 273 -2.01 37.61 83.61
C GLY A 273 -3.48 37.20 83.81
N ASN A 274 -4.39 38.16 83.72
CA ASN A 274 -5.83 37.96 83.93
C ASN A 274 -6.48 37.29 82.71
N ILE A 275 -7.34 36.29 82.91
CA ILE A 275 -8.07 35.61 81.83
C ILE A 275 -9.44 36.27 81.70
N THR A 276 -9.72 36.94 80.59
CA THR A 276 -10.95 37.74 80.41
C THR A 276 -12.12 36.98 79.79
N SER A 277 -11.89 35.85 79.12
CA SER A 277 -12.95 34.86 78.81
C SER A 277 -12.36 33.46 78.61
N SER A 278 -13.07 32.42 79.07
CA SER A 278 -12.70 31.02 78.89
C SER A 278 -13.91 30.23 78.38
N GLY A 279 -13.75 29.54 77.24
CA GLY A 279 -14.69 28.50 76.80
C GLY A 279 -14.59 27.24 77.69
N VAL A 280 -15.57 26.32 77.57
CA VAL A 280 -15.63 25.10 78.40
C VAL A 280 -14.35 24.27 78.26
N LEU A 281 -13.54 24.23 79.32
CA LEU A 281 -12.34 23.41 79.44
C LEU A 281 -12.73 22.05 80.03
N SER A 282 -12.76 21.01 79.19
CA SER A 282 -12.96 19.64 79.65
C SER A 282 -11.64 19.06 80.17
N GLY A 283 -11.44 19.01 81.49
CA GLY A 283 -10.36 18.24 82.11
C GLY A 283 -9.03 18.96 82.37
N ALA A 284 -8.96 20.29 82.22
CA ALA A 284 -7.78 21.09 82.56
C ALA A 284 -8.00 21.95 83.81
N SER A 285 -6.97 22.12 84.67
CA SER A 285 -6.97 23.06 85.79
C SER A 285 -6.22 24.35 85.42
N VAL A 286 -6.83 25.51 85.69
CA VAL A 286 -6.24 26.84 85.47
C VAL A 286 -5.63 27.36 86.77
N SER A 287 -4.36 27.78 86.74
CA SER A 287 -3.66 28.36 87.88
C SER A 287 -3.17 29.77 87.50
N THR A 288 -3.69 30.80 88.16
CA THR A 288 -3.26 32.20 88.04
C THR A 288 -2.38 32.60 89.24
N ALA A 289 -1.20 33.18 89.01
CA ALA A 289 -0.28 33.54 90.08
C ALA A 289 -0.54 34.97 90.65
N GLY A 290 -1.37 35.08 91.71
CA GLY A 290 -1.47 36.24 92.65
C GLY A 290 -2.19 37.49 92.10
N SER A 291 -3.04 38.24 92.83
CA SER A 291 -3.19 38.43 94.28
C SER A 291 -4.62 38.87 94.67
N GLY A 292 -5.14 38.28 95.75
CA GLY A 292 -5.91 38.94 96.81
C GLY A 292 -7.15 39.81 96.53
N THR A 293 -8.30 39.24 96.95
CA THR A 293 -9.39 39.83 97.77
C THR A 293 -10.59 40.57 97.16
N ALA A 294 -11.75 39.95 97.43
CA ALA A 294 -13.06 40.49 97.85
C ALA A 294 -14.08 40.91 96.77
N GLY A 295 -15.20 40.18 96.78
CA GLY A 295 -16.44 40.43 96.04
C GLY A 295 -17.19 39.14 95.78
#